data_AF-A0A359M741-F1
#
_entry.id   AF-A0A359M741-F1
#
_cell.length_a   1.000
_cell.length_b   1.000
_cell.length_c   1.000
_cell.angle_alpha   90.00
_cell.angle_beta   90.00
_cell.angle_gamma   90.00
#
_symmetry.space_group_name_H-M   'P 1'
#
loop_
_entity.id
_entity.type
_entity.pdbx_description
1 polymer ?
#
loop_
_entity_poly.entity_id
_entity_poly.type
_entity_poly.pdbx_seq_one_letter_code
_entity_poly.pdbx_strand_id
1 'polypeptide(L)'
;QCHVEYYFKGDQKRLTFPWAKGLKAENMLAYYDEVGHKDFVHKESGAPALKAQHPEFEFYMQGVHARSGVACADCHMPYKREGGVKISDHHVRSPLLNVNRACQGCHHFSEQEMKDRVEQIQSRFYESRNMAMDAVIELINGIKAAKDAGASDASLAKARDFQRKAQFYLDLVEAENSAGFHAPQEQMRVLTHSLNFTRQGQNALRDLKPGA
;
A
#
# COMPACT_ATOMS: atom_id res chain seq x y z
N GLN A 1 -5.00 7.13 -14.71
CA GLN A 1 -3.90 7.18 -15.71
C GLN A 1 -2.54 7.15 -15.03
N CYS A 2 -2.29 7.99 -14.01
CA CYS A 2 -0.97 8.06 -13.35
C CYS A 2 -0.95 7.55 -11.90
N HIS A 3 -2.02 7.79 -11.15
CA HIS A 3 -2.18 7.43 -9.74
C HIS A 3 -2.51 5.95 -9.55
N VAL A 4 -1.52 5.10 -9.87
CA VAL A 4 -1.64 3.65 -9.99
C VAL A 4 -0.32 2.96 -9.65
N GLU A 5 -0.39 1.69 -9.25
CA GLU A 5 0.75 0.77 -9.21
C GLU A 5 1.25 0.47 -10.63
N TYR A 6 2.57 0.41 -10.80
CA TYR A 6 3.18 0.07 -12.08
C TYR A 6 4.57 -0.54 -11.94
N TYR A 7 5.00 -1.25 -12.98
CA TYR A 7 6.39 -1.69 -13.11
C TYR A 7 6.89 -1.54 -14.56
N PHE A 8 8.19 -1.73 -14.75
CA PHE A 8 8.82 -1.72 -16.06
C PHE A 8 9.00 -3.14 -16.60
N LYS A 9 8.23 -3.49 -17.63
CA LYS A 9 8.22 -4.82 -18.25
C LYS A 9 9.23 -4.96 -19.38
N GLY A 10 10.02 -6.03 -19.32
CA GLY A 10 10.98 -6.43 -20.37
C GLY A 10 12.14 -5.45 -20.55
N ASP A 11 12.98 -5.73 -21.53
CA ASP A 11 14.23 -4.99 -21.77
C ASP A 11 13.97 -3.52 -22.16
N GLN A 12 12.84 -3.26 -22.82
CA GLN A 12 12.41 -1.91 -23.19
C GLN A 12 11.82 -1.11 -22.02
N LYS A 13 11.72 -1.69 -20.82
CA LYS A 13 11.18 -1.06 -19.62
C LYS A 13 9.79 -0.43 -19.84
N ARG A 14 8.90 -1.17 -20.51
CA ARG A 14 7.56 -0.67 -20.80
C ARG A 14 6.75 -0.53 -19.50
N LEU A 15 6.28 0.69 -19.20
CA LEU A 15 5.38 0.93 -18.08
C LEU A 15 4.13 0.05 -18.23
N THR A 16 3.86 -0.76 -17.20
CA THR A 16 2.83 -1.79 -17.20
C THR A 16 2.13 -1.80 -15.85
N PHE A 17 0.80 -1.83 -15.85
CA PHE A 17 0.01 -2.01 -14.63
C PHE A 17 -0.16 -3.52 -14.36
N PRO A 18 0.10 -4.01 -13.14
CA PRO A 18 0.05 -5.45 -12.80
C PRO A 18 -1.38 -5.96 -12.57
N TRP A 19 -2.34 -5.51 -13.38
CA TRP A 19 -3.77 -5.70 -13.13
C TRP A 19 -4.38 -6.92 -13.83
N ALA A 20 -3.57 -7.76 -14.49
CA ALA A 20 -4.07 -8.90 -15.27
C ALA A 20 -4.87 -9.92 -14.42
N LYS A 21 -4.61 -9.97 -13.10
CA LYS A 21 -5.37 -10.78 -12.14
C LYS A 21 -6.37 -9.97 -11.30
N GLY A 22 -6.49 -8.67 -11.54
CA GLY A 22 -7.32 -7.72 -10.79
C GLY A 22 -6.53 -6.75 -9.92
N LEU A 23 -7.26 -5.88 -9.19
CA LEU A 23 -6.71 -4.70 -8.50
C LEU A 23 -6.35 -4.90 -7.03
N LYS A 24 -6.53 -6.11 -6.48
CA LYS A 24 -6.23 -6.37 -5.06
C LYS A 24 -4.74 -6.66 -4.86
N ALA A 25 -4.24 -6.43 -3.65
CA ALA A 25 -2.85 -6.73 -3.28
C ALA A 25 -2.46 -8.18 -3.61
N GLU A 26 -3.30 -9.15 -3.27
CA GLU A 26 -3.09 -10.56 -3.58
C GLU A 26 -3.05 -10.87 -5.07
N ASN A 27 -3.81 -10.13 -5.88
CA ASN A 27 -3.86 -10.32 -7.33
C ASN A 27 -2.58 -9.80 -7.99
N MET A 28 -2.13 -8.62 -7.57
CA MET A 28 -0.87 -8.04 -8.06
C MET A 28 0.33 -8.89 -7.66
N LEU A 29 0.38 -9.36 -6.41
CA LEU A 29 1.42 -10.29 -5.95
C LEU A 29 1.39 -11.58 -6.78
N ALA A 30 0.23 -12.19 -6.96
CA ALA A 30 0.08 -13.40 -7.77
C ALA A 30 0.46 -13.18 -9.25
N TYR A 31 0.27 -11.98 -9.79
CA TYR A 31 0.71 -11.62 -11.13
C TYR A 31 2.24 -11.52 -11.18
N TYR A 32 2.85 -10.78 -10.25
CA TYR A 32 4.30 -10.63 -10.18
C TYR A 32 5.02 -11.97 -9.97
N ASP A 33 4.45 -12.86 -9.17
CA ASP A 33 4.99 -14.21 -8.96
C ASP A 33 4.87 -15.08 -10.23
N GLU A 34 3.74 -15.00 -10.95
CA GLU A 34 3.55 -15.73 -12.22
C GLU A 34 4.57 -15.32 -13.29
N VAL A 35 4.84 -14.02 -13.42
CA VAL A 35 5.80 -13.51 -14.41
C VAL A 35 7.24 -13.50 -13.91
N GLY A 36 7.50 -13.96 -12.68
CA GLY A 36 8.82 -13.99 -12.07
C GLY A 36 9.46 -12.60 -11.89
N HIS A 37 8.65 -11.56 -11.69
CA HIS A 37 9.14 -10.17 -11.59
C HIS A 37 9.82 -9.90 -10.25
N LYS A 38 10.89 -9.11 -10.28
CA LYS A 38 11.49 -8.46 -9.11
C LYS A 38 12.01 -7.09 -9.54
N ASP A 39 11.84 -6.10 -8.67
CA ASP A 39 12.37 -4.76 -8.94
C ASP A 39 13.84 -4.67 -8.55
N PHE A 40 14.21 -5.31 -7.44
CA PHE A 40 15.58 -5.37 -6.97
C PHE A 40 15.83 -6.59 -6.08
N VAL A 41 17.10 -6.88 -5.83
CA VAL A 41 17.50 -7.83 -4.78
C VAL A 41 17.83 -7.00 -3.54
N HIS A 42 17.12 -7.24 -2.45
CA HIS A 42 17.36 -6.52 -1.19
C HIS A 42 18.78 -6.80 -0.71
N LYS A 43 19.60 -5.75 -0.55
CA LYS A 43 21.05 -5.89 -0.34
C LYS A 43 21.41 -6.70 0.91
N GLU A 44 20.70 -6.45 2.01
CA GLU A 44 21.01 -7.07 3.30
C GLU A 44 20.52 -8.51 3.37
N SER A 45 19.22 -8.72 3.20
CA SER A 45 18.59 -10.04 3.30
C SER A 45 18.82 -10.94 2.08
N GLY A 46 19.00 -10.39 0.88
CA GLY A 46 19.06 -11.14 -0.38
C GLY A 46 17.70 -11.51 -0.98
N ALA A 47 16.58 -10.99 -0.45
CA ALA A 47 15.25 -11.29 -0.99
C ALA A 47 15.02 -10.64 -2.37
N PRO A 48 14.35 -11.31 -3.32
CA PRO A 48 13.91 -10.69 -4.57
C PRO A 48 12.69 -9.80 -4.28
N ALA A 49 12.89 -8.51 -4.06
CA ALA A 49 11.86 -7.59 -3.60
C ALA A 49 11.01 -7.04 -4.76
N LEU A 50 9.79 -6.61 -4.41
CA LEU A 50 8.90 -5.80 -5.23
C LEU A 50 8.86 -4.39 -4.66
N LYS A 51 8.69 -3.37 -5.52
CA LYS A 51 8.44 -1.99 -5.12
C LYS A 51 7.06 -1.59 -5.61
N ALA A 52 6.22 -1.09 -4.70
CA ALA A 52 4.95 -0.50 -5.03
C ALA A 52 5.05 1.01 -5.28
N GLN A 53 4.14 1.59 -6.07
CA GLN A 53 4.07 3.02 -6.36
C GLN A 53 2.62 3.48 -6.30
N HIS A 54 2.34 4.43 -5.41
CA HIS A 54 1.10 5.24 -5.34
C HIS A 54 -0.17 4.58 -5.92
N PRO A 55 -0.65 3.47 -5.32
CA PRO A 55 -1.79 2.69 -5.81
C PRO A 55 -3.14 3.33 -5.41
N GLU A 56 -3.29 4.64 -5.65
CA GLU A 56 -4.52 5.34 -5.25
C GLU A 56 -5.73 4.75 -5.97
N PHE A 57 -5.68 4.50 -7.28
CA PHE A 57 -6.82 3.95 -8.02
C PHE A 57 -7.21 2.58 -7.48
N GLU A 58 -6.24 1.71 -7.23
CA GLU A 58 -6.45 0.34 -6.76
C GLU A 58 -7.09 0.31 -5.37
N PHE A 59 -6.64 1.16 -4.44
CA PHE A 59 -7.28 1.25 -3.13
C PHE A 59 -8.61 2.00 -3.18
N TYR A 60 -8.70 3.13 -3.87
CA TYR A 60 -9.95 3.87 -4.05
C TYR A 60 -11.07 2.94 -4.56
N MET A 61 -10.80 2.10 -5.57
CA MET A 61 -11.77 1.16 -6.13
C MET A 61 -12.30 0.11 -5.12
N GLN A 62 -11.65 -0.04 -3.97
CA GLN A 62 -12.05 -0.96 -2.90
C GLN A 62 -12.86 -0.24 -1.80
N GLY A 63 -12.84 1.09 -1.77
CA GLY A 63 -13.50 1.95 -0.79
C GLY A 63 -15.00 2.13 -1.00
N VAL A 64 -15.68 2.64 0.04
CA VAL A 64 -17.12 2.91 -0.01
C VAL A 64 -17.48 4.04 -0.97
N HIS A 65 -16.61 5.05 -1.10
CA HIS A 65 -16.85 6.19 -2.00
C HIS A 65 -16.90 5.74 -3.47
N ALA A 66 -15.94 4.93 -3.92
CA ALA A 66 -15.96 4.37 -5.27
C ALA A 66 -17.17 3.47 -5.51
N ARG A 67 -17.54 2.62 -4.54
CA ARG A 67 -18.74 1.77 -4.62
C ARG A 67 -20.03 2.57 -4.73
N SER A 68 -20.06 3.77 -4.16
CA SER A 68 -21.18 4.71 -4.24
C SER A 68 -21.11 5.65 -5.46
N GLY A 69 -20.14 5.47 -6.35
CA GLY A 69 -20.01 6.26 -7.59
C GLY A 69 -19.37 7.64 -7.41
N VAL A 70 -18.78 7.94 -6.24
CA VAL A 70 -18.08 9.21 -5.99
C VAL A 70 -16.71 9.17 -6.63
N ALA A 71 -16.47 9.97 -7.67
CA ALA A 71 -15.23 10.01 -8.42
C ALA A 71 -14.13 10.81 -7.70
N CYS A 72 -12.87 10.62 -8.12
CA CYS A 72 -11.74 11.39 -7.60
C CYS A 72 -11.98 12.90 -7.70
N ALA A 73 -12.60 13.35 -8.79
CA ALA A 73 -12.88 14.75 -9.07
C ALA A 73 -13.92 15.37 -8.10
N ASP A 74 -14.83 14.57 -7.54
CA ASP A 74 -15.84 15.09 -6.61
C ASP A 74 -15.19 15.62 -5.32
N CYS A 75 -14.09 14.99 -4.89
CA CYS A 75 -13.33 15.40 -3.70
C CYS A 75 -12.15 16.34 -4.04
N HIS A 76 -11.38 16.04 -5.08
CA HIS A 76 -10.13 16.72 -5.39
C HIS A 76 -10.25 17.88 -6.39
N MET A 77 -11.34 17.93 -7.14
CA MET A 77 -11.63 18.99 -8.11
C MET A 77 -13.08 19.50 -7.93
N PRO A 78 -13.49 19.83 -6.69
CA PRO A 78 -14.89 20.15 -6.42
C PRO A 78 -15.28 21.42 -7.19
N TYR A 79 -16.55 21.50 -7.55
CA TYR A 79 -17.05 22.68 -8.26
C TYR A 79 -16.98 23.94 -7.39
N LYS A 80 -16.58 25.05 -8.00
CA LYS A 80 -16.66 26.40 -7.42
C LYS A 80 -17.49 27.33 -8.31
N ARG A 81 -18.02 28.40 -7.73
CA ARG A 81 -18.70 29.47 -8.47
C ARG A 81 -17.73 30.61 -8.73
N GLU A 82 -17.67 31.04 -9.98
CA GLU A 82 -17.02 32.30 -10.37
C GLU A 82 -18.06 33.15 -11.09
N GLY A 83 -18.53 34.20 -10.41
CA GLY A 83 -19.73 34.92 -10.85
C GLY A 83 -20.95 34.00 -10.96
N GLY A 84 -21.59 33.97 -12.13
CA GLY A 84 -22.78 33.16 -12.41
C GLY A 84 -22.51 31.73 -12.85
N VAL A 85 -21.26 31.34 -13.11
CA VAL A 85 -20.91 30.04 -13.70
C VAL A 85 -20.33 29.07 -12.68
N LYS A 86 -20.64 27.78 -12.87
CA LYS A 86 -20.08 26.66 -12.10
C LYS A 86 -18.91 26.08 -12.87
N ILE A 87 -17.72 26.05 -12.27
CA ILE A 87 -16.49 25.53 -12.88
C ILE A 87 -15.80 24.53 -11.94
N SER A 88 -15.04 23.58 -12.48
CA SER A 88 -14.24 22.65 -11.68
C SER A 88 -12.99 23.33 -11.14
N ASP A 89 -12.71 23.17 -9.85
CA ASP A 89 -11.45 23.64 -9.27
C ASP A 89 -10.30 22.73 -9.74
N HIS A 90 -9.32 23.30 -10.43
CA HIS A 90 -8.16 22.56 -10.94
C HIS A 90 -6.95 22.64 -10.00
N HIS A 91 -7.08 23.30 -8.84
CA HIS A 91 -6.06 23.26 -7.80
C HIS A 91 -6.18 21.95 -7.01
N VAL A 92 -5.74 20.85 -7.63
CA VAL A 92 -5.73 19.51 -7.03
C VAL A 92 -4.83 19.51 -5.80
N ARG A 93 -5.44 19.28 -4.63
CA ARG A 93 -4.76 19.24 -3.32
C ARG A 93 -5.56 18.38 -2.35
N SER A 94 -5.13 18.33 -1.09
CA SER A 94 -5.87 17.65 -0.04
C SER A 94 -7.30 18.22 0.07
N PRO A 95 -8.35 17.37 0.00
CA PRO A 95 -9.74 17.78 0.22
C PRO A 95 -9.98 18.39 1.60
N LEU A 96 -9.15 18.06 2.60
CA LEU A 96 -9.21 18.64 3.95
C LEU A 96 -8.90 20.15 3.99
N LEU A 97 -8.31 20.72 2.94
CA LEU A 97 -8.10 22.16 2.81
C LEU A 97 -9.34 22.91 2.28
N ASN A 98 -10.42 22.18 1.99
CA ASN A 98 -11.64 22.71 1.38
C ASN A 98 -12.85 21.79 1.70
N VAL A 99 -13.01 21.45 2.99
CA VAL A 99 -13.99 20.47 3.48
C VAL A 99 -15.41 20.83 3.06
N ASN A 100 -15.77 22.12 3.12
CA ASN A 100 -17.08 22.59 2.70
C ASN A 100 -17.48 22.14 1.29
N ARG A 101 -16.58 22.26 0.31
CA ARG A 101 -16.89 21.91 -1.08
C ARG A 101 -16.62 20.45 -1.41
N ALA A 102 -15.64 19.83 -0.77
CA ALA A 102 -15.27 18.44 -1.06
C ALA A 102 -16.15 17.41 -0.34
N CYS A 103 -16.64 17.73 0.86
CA CYS A 103 -17.34 16.77 1.72
C CYS A 103 -18.81 17.13 1.96
N GLN A 104 -19.11 18.41 2.25
CA GLN A 104 -20.44 18.81 2.72
C GLN A 104 -21.51 18.86 1.61
N GLY A 105 -21.14 18.61 0.35
CA GLY A 105 -22.11 18.33 -0.72
C GLY A 105 -22.89 17.03 -0.49
N CYS A 106 -22.30 16.08 0.26
CA CYS A 106 -22.90 14.77 0.55
C CYS A 106 -23.07 14.51 2.06
N HIS A 107 -22.27 15.17 2.91
CA HIS A 107 -22.24 14.92 4.35
C HIS A 107 -22.80 16.11 5.15
N HIS A 108 -23.84 15.86 5.95
CA HIS A 108 -24.46 16.85 6.82
C HIS A 108 -23.83 16.89 8.23
N PHE A 109 -22.50 17.07 8.26
CA PHE A 109 -21.73 17.26 9.49
C PHE A 109 -20.92 18.56 9.40
N SER A 110 -20.46 19.09 10.54
CA SER A 110 -19.58 20.26 10.54
C SER A 110 -18.25 19.97 9.82
N GLU A 111 -17.58 21.01 9.34
CA GLU A 111 -16.25 20.83 8.71
C GLU A 111 -15.25 20.21 9.68
N GLN A 112 -15.33 20.59 10.96
CA GLN A 112 -14.49 20.03 12.02
C GLN A 112 -14.76 18.53 12.23
N GLU A 113 -16.02 18.12 12.33
CA GLU A 113 -16.38 16.70 12.48
C GLU A 113 -15.89 15.87 11.28
N MET A 114 -16.02 16.41 10.06
CA MET A 114 -15.51 15.73 8.87
C MET A 114 -13.99 15.59 8.90
N LYS A 115 -13.28 16.65 9.30
CA LYS A 115 -11.83 16.63 9.45
C LYS A 115 -11.38 15.64 10.52
N ASP A 116 -12.00 15.65 11.69
CA ASP A 116 -11.68 14.76 12.81
C ASP A 116 -11.84 13.29 12.43
N ARG A 117 -12.86 12.95 11.63
CA ARG A 117 -13.05 11.59 11.11
C ARG A 117 -11.93 11.15 10.17
N VAL A 118 -11.48 12.02 9.26
CA VAL A 118 -10.37 11.71 8.37
C VAL A 118 -9.07 11.58 9.16
N GLU A 119 -8.80 12.51 10.07
CA GLU A 119 -7.61 12.47 10.91
C GLU A 119 -7.61 11.21 11.80
N GLN A 120 -8.75 10.79 12.34
CA GLN A 120 -8.86 9.54 13.10
C GLN A 120 -8.50 8.31 12.24
N ILE A 121 -8.94 8.26 10.98
CA ILE A 121 -8.58 7.18 10.05
C ILE A 121 -7.07 7.19 9.82
N GLN A 122 -6.51 8.36 9.52
CA GLN A 122 -5.08 8.52 9.24
C GLN A 122 -4.22 8.18 10.45
N SER A 123 -4.61 8.59 11.66
CA SER A 123 -3.90 8.23 12.90
C SER A 123 -3.86 6.72 13.12
N ARG A 124 -5.00 6.04 13.00
CA ARG A 124 -5.07 4.56 13.11
C ARG A 124 -4.24 3.86 12.03
N PHE A 125 -4.25 4.43 10.82
CA PHE A 125 -3.42 3.94 9.72
C PHE A 125 -1.94 4.06 10.06
N TYR A 126 -1.46 5.22 10.49
CA TYR A 126 -0.05 5.43 10.81
C TYR A 126 0.42 4.53 11.96
N GLU A 127 -0.39 4.37 13.01
CA GLU A 127 -0.08 3.44 14.11
C GLU A 127 0.11 2.00 13.59
N SER A 128 -0.85 1.51 12.82
CA SER A 128 -0.83 0.14 12.27
C SER A 128 0.30 -0.05 11.24
N ARG A 129 0.53 0.96 10.39
CA ARG A 129 1.61 0.98 9.39
C ARG A 129 2.97 0.89 10.07
N ASN A 130 3.19 1.69 11.11
CA ASN A 130 4.47 1.73 11.82
C ASN A 130 4.76 0.37 12.48
N MET A 131 3.76 -0.23 13.12
CA MET A 131 3.90 -1.57 13.70
C MET A 131 4.25 -2.63 12.65
N ALA A 132 3.60 -2.60 11.48
CA ALA A 132 3.92 -3.52 10.38
C ALA A 132 5.32 -3.28 9.81
N MET A 133 5.72 -2.01 9.69
CA MET A 133 7.05 -1.60 9.21
C MET A 133 8.16 -2.07 10.13
N ASP A 134 8.03 -1.84 11.44
CA ASP A 134 8.99 -2.29 12.44
C ASP A 134 9.15 -3.82 12.38
N ALA A 135 8.04 -4.56 12.30
CA ALA A 135 8.07 -6.01 12.19
C ALA A 135 8.77 -6.50 10.90
N VAL A 136 8.52 -5.86 9.75
CA VAL A 136 9.21 -6.19 8.49
C VAL A 136 10.71 -5.92 8.61
N ILE A 137 11.11 -4.81 9.23
CA ILE A 137 12.53 -4.49 9.50
C ILE A 137 13.17 -5.54 10.40
N GLU A 138 12.49 -5.99 11.45
CA GLU A 138 12.97 -7.07 12.32
C GLU A 138 13.20 -8.37 11.54
N LEU A 139 12.27 -8.74 10.64
CA LEU A 139 12.46 -9.89 9.77
C LEU A 139 13.68 -9.73 8.86
N ILE A 140 13.85 -8.57 8.21
CA ILE A 140 15.00 -8.27 7.35
C ILE A 140 16.30 -8.43 8.12
N ASN A 141 16.37 -7.85 9.33
CA ASN A 141 17.51 -7.96 10.22
C ASN A 141 17.79 -9.40 10.65
N GLY A 142 16.74 -10.18 10.94
CA GLY A 142 16.85 -11.60 11.24
C GLY A 142 17.43 -12.42 10.08
N ILE A 143 16.97 -12.17 8.84
CA ILE A 143 17.51 -12.83 7.64
C ILE A 143 18.98 -12.46 7.44
N LYS A 144 19.30 -11.16 7.59
CA LYS A 144 20.68 -10.67 7.49
C LYS A 144 21.59 -11.36 8.52
N ALA A 145 21.18 -11.42 9.79
CA ALA A 145 21.95 -12.06 10.84
C ALA A 145 22.18 -13.56 10.58
N ALA A 146 21.16 -14.29 10.13
CA ALA A 146 21.29 -15.70 9.77
C ALA A 146 22.24 -15.90 8.58
N LYS A 147 22.18 -15.03 7.57
CA LYS A 147 23.10 -15.01 6.43
C LYS A 147 24.54 -14.75 6.87
N ASP A 148 24.77 -13.75 7.72
CA ASP A 148 26.09 -13.41 8.24
C ASP A 148 26.67 -14.54 9.12
N ALA A 149 25.81 -15.33 9.75
CA ALA A 149 26.18 -16.55 10.49
C ALA A 149 26.43 -17.79 9.60
N GLY A 150 26.33 -17.66 8.27
CA GLY A 150 26.65 -18.73 7.32
C GLY A 150 25.47 -19.61 6.90
N ALA A 151 24.22 -19.21 7.17
CA ALA A 151 23.06 -19.92 6.64
C ALA A 151 23.08 -19.94 5.09
N SER A 152 22.79 -21.10 4.49
CA SER A 152 22.80 -21.25 3.04
C SER A 152 21.62 -20.53 2.38
N ASP A 153 21.76 -20.19 1.10
CA ASP A 153 20.64 -19.57 0.35
C ASP A 153 19.40 -20.47 0.30
N ALA A 154 19.58 -21.78 0.27
CA ALA A 154 18.49 -22.75 0.30
C ALA A 154 17.72 -22.70 1.64
N SER A 155 18.41 -22.53 2.77
CA SER A 155 17.75 -22.46 4.07
C SER A 155 17.04 -21.11 4.29
N LEU A 156 17.57 -20.03 3.73
CA LEU A 156 16.97 -18.68 3.82
C LEU A 156 15.83 -18.44 2.82
N ALA A 157 15.66 -19.31 1.81
CA ALA A 157 14.70 -19.12 0.72
C ALA A 157 13.27 -18.85 1.23
N LYS A 158 12.80 -19.62 2.22
CA LYS A 158 11.46 -19.49 2.80
C LYS A 158 11.26 -18.17 3.53
N ALA A 159 12.24 -17.74 4.32
CA ALA A 159 12.17 -16.47 5.04
C ALA A 159 12.20 -15.27 4.07
N ARG A 160 13.02 -15.33 3.02
CA ARG A 160 13.09 -14.32 1.95
C ARG A 160 11.80 -14.20 1.14
N ASP A 161 11.15 -15.33 0.86
CA ASP A 161 9.84 -15.33 0.20
C ASP A 161 8.78 -14.64 1.07
N PHE A 162 8.75 -14.93 2.37
CA PHE A 162 7.86 -14.23 3.30
C PHE A 162 8.20 -12.74 3.44
N GLN A 163 9.49 -12.37 3.46
CA GLN A 163 9.88 -10.96 3.41
C GLN A 163 9.36 -10.28 2.15
N ARG A 164 9.55 -10.87 0.97
CA ARG A 164 9.07 -10.30 -0.30
C ARG A 164 7.58 -9.97 -0.23
N LYS A 165 6.76 -10.91 0.29
CA LYS A 165 5.31 -10.75 0.42
C LYS A 165 4.93 -9.69 1.46
N ALA A 166 5.53 -9.76 2.65
CA ALA A 166 5.27 -8.82 3.73
C ALA A 166 5.65 -7.39 3.35
N GLN A 167 6.85 -7.23 2.77
CA GLN A 167 7.37 -5.96 2.28
C GLN A 167 6.49 -5.40 1.17
N PHE A 168 6.08 -6.21 0.17
CA PHE A 168 5.19 -5.73 -0.89
C PHE A 168 3.85 -5.24 -0.34
N TYR A 169 3.23 -5.97 0.60
CA TYR A 169 1.94 -5.58 1.16
C TYR A 169 2.05 -4.29 2.00
N LEU A 170 3.12 -4.15 2.78
CA LEU A 170 3.42 -2.92 3.51
C LEU A 170 3.66 -1.75 2.56
N ASP A 171 4.49 -1.95 1.54
CA ASP A 171 4.85 -0.90 0.58
C ASP A 171 3.65 -0.45 -0.24
N LEU A 172 2.76 -1.36 -0.62
CA LEU A 172 1.54 -1.04 -1.36
C LEU A 172 0.64 -0.08 -0.57
N VAL A 173 0.39 -0.35 0.72
CA VAL A 173 -0.42 0.57 1.55
C VAL A 173 0.30 1.86 1.88
N GLU A 174 1.62 1.81 2.10
CA GLU A 174 2.42 2.98 2.47
C GLU A 174 2.56 3.96 1.32
N ALA A 175 2.70 3.45 0.10
CA ALA A 175 2.85 4.26 -1.09
C ALA A 175 1.57 5.02 -1.46
N GLU A 176 0.40 4.63 -0.93
CA GLU A 176 -0.88 5.32 -1.18
C GLU A 176 -1.03 6.56 -0.30
N ASN A 177 -1.15 7.73 -0.94
CA ASN A 177 -0.95 9.00 -0.26
C ASN A 177 -2.12 9.43 0.67
N SER A 178 -3.29 8.79 0.61
CA SER A 178 -4.44 9.17 1.45
C SER A 178 -4.30 8.74 2.91
N ALA A 179 -3.28 7.93 3.23
CA ALA A 179 -3.04 7.37 4.55
C ALA A 179 -4.28 6.64 5.09
N GLY A 180 -4.82 5.71 4.31
CA GLY A 180 -5.97 4.90 4.69
C GLY A 180 -7.33 5.49 4.33
N PHE A 181 -7.46 6.78 3.99
CA PHE A 181 -8.79 7.39 3.79
C PHE A 181 -9.58 6.75 2.63
N HIS A 182 -8.94 6.47 1.49
CA HIS A 182 -9.65 5.96 0.32
C HIS A 182 -10.29 4.58 0.53
N ALA A 183 -9.65 3.69 1.28
CA ALA A 183 -10.21 2.39 1.64
C ALA A 183 -9.68 1.88 3.00
N PRO A 184 -10.19 2.43 4.12
CA PRO A 184 -9.55 2.24 5.43
C PRO A 184 -9.47 0.77 5.85
N GLN A 185 -10.60 0.05 5.75
CA GLN A 185 -10.67 -1.34 6.15
C GLN A 185 -9.85 -2.27 5.24
N GLU A 186 -9.75 -1.94 3.95
CA GLU A 186 -8.93 -2.73 3.03
C GLU A 186 -7.44 -2.53 3.31
N GLN A 187 -6.99 -1.30 3.55
CA GLN A 187 -5.60 -1.05 3.92
C GLN A 187 -5.24 -1.69 5.27
N MET A 188 -6.14 -1.67 6.27
CA MET A 188 -5.95 -2.42 7.52
C MET A 188 -5.86 -3.95 7.29
N ARG A 189 -6.67 -4.49 6.38
CA ARG A 189 -6.61 -5.92 6.02
C ARG A 189 -5.26 -6.25 5.39
N VAL A 190 -4.79 -5.44 4.44
CA VAL A 190 -3.49 -5.64 3.77
C VAL A 190 -2.33 -5.54 4.77
N LEU A 191 -2.35 -4.57 5.70
CA LEU A 191 -1.38 -4.49 6.80
C LEU A 191 -1.40 -5.75 7.68
N THR A 192 -2.58 -6.28 7.98
CA THR A 192 -2.72 -7.53 8.76
C THR A 192 -2.09 -8.72 8.02
N HIS A 193 -2.26 -8.81 6.70
CA HIS A 193 -1.59 -9.82 5.90
C HIS A 193 -0.06 -9.62 5.87
N SER A 194 0.42 -8.38 5.78
CA SER A 194 1.85 -8.06 5.88
C SER A 194 2.42 -8.57 7.20
N LEU A 195 1.79 -8.23 8.34
CA LEU A 195 2.18 -8.74 9.66
C LEU A 195 2.18 -10.26 9.75
N ASN A 196 1.17 -10.93 9.18
CA ASN A 196 1.14 -12.39 9.18
C ASN A 196 2.27 -13.00 8.34
N PHE A 197 2.59 -12.45 7.16
CA PHE A 197 3.74 -12.90 6.38
C PHE A 197 5.05 -12.65 7.12
N THR A 198 5.20 -11.50 7.78
CA THR A 198 6.35 -11.20 8.65
C THR A 198 6.53 -12.27 9.72
N ARG A 199 5.47 -12.57 10.47
CA ARG A 199 5.46 -13.62 11.50
C ARG A 199 5.84 -14.99 10.93
N GLN A 200 5.34 -15.34 9.74
CA GLN A 200 5.70 -16.59 9.07
C GLN A 200 7.18 -16.62 8.66
N GLY A 201 7.74 -15.50 8.21
CA GLY A 201 9.16 -15.35 7.93
C GLY A 201 10.03 -15.49 9.19
N GLN A 202 9.64 -14.86 10.30
CA GLN A 202 10.33 -14.96 11.58
C GLN A 202 10.32 -16.40 12.11
N ASN A 203 9.19 -17.11 12.01
CA ASN A 203 9.12 -18.53 12.35
C ASN A 203 10.05 -19.37 11.47
N ALA A 204 10.07 -19.13 10.15
CA ALA A 204 10.95 -19.85 9.25
C ALA A 204 12.44 -19.67 9.60
N LEU A 205 12.84 -18.51 10.12
CA LEU A 205 14.20 -18.29 10.63
C LEU A 205 14.48 -19.02 11.95
N ARG A 206 13.49 -19.11 12.85
CA ARG A 206 13.65 -19.82 14.12
C ARG A 206 13.90 -21.30 13.89
N ASP A 207 13.21 -21.89 12.93
CA ASP A 207 13.36 -23.31 12.55
C ASP A 207 14.76 -23.64 11.98
N LEU A 208 15.56 -22.63 11.61
CA LEU A 208 16.96 -22.82 11.17
C LEU A 208 17.94 -23.03 12.32
N LYS A 209 17.58 -22.63 13.56
CA LYS A 209 18.45 -22.81 14.72
C LYS A 209 18.33 -24.27 15.18
N PRO A 210 19.42 -25.06 15.23
CA PRO A 210 19.35 -26.43 15.72
C PRO A 210 18.92 -26.43 17.20
N GLY A 211 17.78 -27.04 17.52
CA GLY A 211 17.35 -27.34 18.90
C GLY A 211 16.50 -26.29 19.63
N ALA A 212 15.45 -25.75 18.98
CA ALA A 212 14.33 -25.16 19.73
C ALA A 212 13.45 -26.25 20.38
#